data_AF-A0A9Q0TYR0-F1
#
_entry.id   AF-A0A9Q0TYR0-F1
#
_cell.length_a   1.000
_cell.length_b   1.000
_cell.length_c   1.000
_cell.angle_alpha   90.00
_cell.angle_beta   90.00
_cell.angle_gamma   90.00
#
_symmetry.space_group_name_H-M   'P 1'
#
loop_
_entity.id
_entity.type
_entity.pdbx_description
1 polymer ?
#
loop_
_entity_poly.entity_id
_entity_poly.type
_entity_poly.pdbx_seq_one_letter_code
_entity_poly.pdbx_strand_id
1 'polypeptide(L)'
;MAGTKLALLKRAMGFVIQNLGSNDRLSVIAFSSTARRLFPLRRMSDTGRQHALQAVNSLVANGGTNIAEGLRKGAKVMEDRREKNPVASIILLSDGQDTYTVSGNGGNQSQPNYQLLLPLSIYGGDNAGFQIPVHAFGFGADHDASSMHSISEISGGTFSFIETEAVIQDAFAQCIGGLLSVVVQELQVAVECMHPSVHLGSLKAGSYPSRVMADARSGFIDVGDLYADEERDFLVSVNVPAEPSRNQTSLLKVRCAYRDPLTNEMATLESEEIKLERPEISGEAIVSIEVDRQRNRFQAAEAMSLARTTAERGDLAGAASILENCRMLLSETVSAKFHDRLCIALDAELKEMQERMASRHVYEASGRAYILSGLSSHSWQRATARGDSTDGSSLVQSYQTPSMTEMLARSQATLLGSPSTQRLVQPSWSFGSQPKPR
;
A
#
# COMPACT_ATOMS: atom_id res chain seq x y z
N MET A 1 -1.04 -5.14 -23.61
CA MET A 1 0.15 -5.83 -23.06
C MET A 1 1.21 -6.26 -24.08
N ALA A 2 1.06 -6.13 -25.40
CA ALA A 2 2.03 -6.70 -26.36
C ALA A 2 3.44 -6.04 -26.31
N GLY A 3 4.43 -6.71 -26.89
CA GLY A 3 5.79 -6.16 -27.04
C GLY A 3 6.61 -6.14 -25.75
N THR A 4 7.33 -5.04 -25.53
CA THR A 4 8.29 -4.88 -24.44
C THR A 4 7.64 -4.99 -23.05
N LYS A 5 6.44 -4.42 -22.85
CA LYS A 5 5.63 -4.55 -21.62
C LYS A 5 5.48 -6.02 -21.18
N LEU A 6 5.06 -6.93 -22.06
CA LEU A 6 4.92 -8.36 -21.72
C LEU A 6 6.27 -9.04 -21.49
N ALA A 7 7.31 -8.69 -22.25
CA ALA A 7 8.65 -9.26 -22.05
C ALA A 7 9.20 -8.91 -20.65
N LEU A 8 9.03 -7.66 -20.24
CA LEU A 8 9.45 -7.19 -18.91
C LEU A 8 8.57 -7.75 -17.80
N LEU A 9 7.26 -7.90 -18.03
CA LEU A 9 6.39 -8.59 -17.10
C LEU A 9 6.83 -10.04 -16.87
N LYS A 10 7.16 -10.77 -17.94
CA LYS A 10 7.68 -12.16 -17.83
C LYS A 10 8.97 -12.19 -17.03
N ARG A 11 9.89 -11.23 -17.26
CA ARG A 11 11.13 -11.09 -16.50
C ARG A 11 10.85 -10.84 -15.02
N ALA A 12 9.98 -9.88 -14.71
CA ALA A 12 9.60 -9.53 -13.34
C ALA A 12 8.93 -10.71 -12.62
N MET A 13 8.02 -11.41 -13.27
CA MET A 13 7.43 -12.65 -12.74
C MET A 13 8.48 -13.74 -12.55
N GLY A 14 9.50 -13.82 -13.40
CA GLY A 14 10.65 -14.69 -13.21
C GLY A 14 11.41 -14.40 -11.91
N PHE A 15 11.66 -13.11 -11.63
CA PHE A 15 12.24 -12.68 -10.36
C PHE A 15 11.37 -13.06 -9.16
N VAL A 16 10.04 -12.85 -9.24
CA VAL A 16 9.11 -13.27 -8.18
C VAL A 16 9.20 -14.77 -7.94
N ILE A 17 9.06 -15.58 -8.98
CA ILE A 17 9.07 -17.05 -8.88
C ILE A 17 10.37 -17.57 -8.24
N GLN A 18 11.50 -16.92 -8.52
CA GLN A 18 12.79 -17.31 -7.96
C GLN A 18 12.96 -16.93 -6.48
N ASN A 19 12.28 -15.88 -6.01
CA ASN A 19 12.33 -15.44 -4.62
C ASN A 19 11.25 -16.07 -3.72
N LEU A 20 10.28 -16.77 -4.30
CA LEU A 20 9.34 -17.60 -3.54
C LEU A 20 10.03 -18.85 -2.97
N GLY A 21 9.84 -19.09 -1.67
CA GLY A 21 10.32 -20.24 -0.93
C GLY A 21 9.57 -21.53 -1.30
N SER A 22 10.12 -22.68 -0.92
CA SER A 22 9.53 -24.00 -1.26
C SER A 22 8.16 -24.26 -0.63
N ASN A 23 7.82 -23.53 0.44
CA ASN A 23 6.52 -23.60 1.11
C ASN A 23 5.50 -22.60 0.55
N ASP A 24 5.95 -21.64 -0.24
CA ASP A 24 5.06 -20.67 -0.90
C ASP A 24 4.34 -21.32 -2.06
N ARG A 25 3.18 -20.78 -2.40
CA ARG A 25 2.35 -21.28 -3.49
C ARG A 25 2.00 -20.19 -4.47
N LEU A 26 2.06 -20.53 -5.75
CA LEU A 26 1.72 -19.61 -6.84
C LEU A 26 0.69 -20.26 -7.77
N SER A 27 -0.27 -19.46 -8.21
CA SER A 27 -1.17 -19.75 -9.33
C SER A 27 -1.07 -18.61 -10.32
N VAL A 28 -1.11 -18.90 -11.62
CA VAL A 28 -1.08 -17.86 -12.66
C VAL A 28 -2.38 -17.91 -13.44
N ILE A 29 -3.13 -16.82 -13.38
CA ILE A 29 -4.32 -16.60 -14.21
C ILE A 29 -3.92 -15.66 -15.34
N ALA A 30 -4.07 -16.12 -16.58
CA ALA A 30 -3.96 -15.28 -17.75
C ALA A 30 -5.37 -14.84 -18.16
N PHE A 31 -5.59 -13.55 -18.35
CA PHE A 31 -6.87 -13.02 -18.81
C PHE A 31 -6.68 -12.12 -20.02
N SER A 32 -7.68 -12.15 -20.90
CA SER A 32 -7.86 -11.19 -21.97
C SER A 32 -9.36 -11.03 -22.23
N SER A 33 -9.90 -11.44 -23.38
CA SER A 33 -11.35 -11.57 -23.57
C SER A 33 -11.98 -12.63 -22.65
N THR A 34 -11.19 -13.64 -22.27
CA THR A 34 -11.58 -14.70 -21.32
C THR A 34 -10.46 -14.91 -20.30
N ALA A 35 -10.78 -15.47 -19.14
CA ALA A 35 -9.78 -15.83 -18.12
C ALA A 35 -9.51 -17.32 -18.07
N ARG A 36 -8.22 -17.70 -18.05
CA ARG A 36 -7.77 -19.10 -17.92
C ARG A 36 -6.71 -19.26 -16.85
N ARG A 37 -6.77 -20.38 -16.12
CA ARG A 37 -5.73 -20.77 -15.17
C ARG A 37 -4.58 -21.38 -15.94
N LEU A 38 -3.55 -20.59 -16.18
CA LEU A 38 -2.35 -20.97 -16.94
C LEU A 38 -1.45 -21.89 -16.13
N PHE A 39 -1.33 -21.62 -14.83
CA PHE A 39 -0.59 -22.44 -13.88
C PHE A 39 -1.47 -22.70 -12.65
N PRO A 40 -1.72 -23.96 -12.25
CA PRO A 40 -2.51 -24.26 -11.06
C PRO A 40 -1.77 -23.88 -9.78
N LEU A 41 -2.49 -23.60 -8.70
CA LEU A 41 -1.91 -23.29 -7.39
C LEU A 41 -1.02 -24.45 -6.91
N ARG A 42 0.30 -24.24 -6.89
CA ARG A 42 1.30 -25.24 -6.54
C ARG A 42 2.41 -24.64 -5.70
N ARG A 43 3.06 -25.48 -4.88
CA ARG A 43 4.26 -25.11 -4.11
C ARG A 43 5.42 -24.76 -5.02
N MET A 44 6.20 -23.75 -4.66
CA MET A 44 7.38 -23.30 -5.39
C MET A 44 8.63 -24.11 -5.01
N SER A 45 8.52 -25.44 -5.05
CA SER A 45 9.67 -26.35 -5.10
C SER A 45 10.48 -26.11 -6.39
N ASP A 46 11.64 -26.75 -6.55
CA ASP A 46 12.44 -26.63 -7.78
C ASP A 46 11.62 -26.95 -9.04
N THR A 47 10.85 -28.04 -9.00
CA THR A 47 9.93 -28.44 -10.08
C THR A 47 8.75 -27.47 -10.23
N GLY A 48 8.22 -26.96 -9.12
CA GLY A 48 7.14 -25.95 -9.13
C GLY A 48 7.58 -24.65 -9.80
N ARG A 49 8.77 -24.15 -9.45
CA ARG A 49 9.39 -22.95 -10.04
C ARG A 49 9.65 -23.13 -11.52
N GLN A 50 10.24 -24.26 -11.93
CA GLN A 50 10.51 -24.53 -13.34
C GLN A 50 9.21 -24.54 -14.18
N HIS A 51 8.16 -25.21 -13.71
CA HIS A 51 6.88 -25.22 -14.40
C HIS A 51 6.20 -23.85 -14.41
N ALA A 52 6.29 -23.08 -13.33
CA ALA A 52 5.75 -21.72 -13.28
C ALA A 52 6.46 -20.80 -14.28
N LEU A 53 7.80 -20.88 -14.37
CA LEU A 53 8.60 -20.13 -15.35
C LEU A 53 8.20 -20.49 -16.79
N GLN A 54 8.04 -21.79 -17.10
CA GLN A 54 7.56 -22.24 -18.41
C GLN A 54 6.17 -21.69 -18.73
N ALA A 55 5.25 -21.73 -17.76
CA ALA A 55 3.90 -21.19 -17.91
C ALA A 55 3.93 -19.68 -18.20
N VAL A 56 4.65 -18.89 -17.41
CA VAL A 56 4.80 -17.44 -17.61
C VAL A 56 5.44 -17.13 -18.96
N ASN A 57 6.50 -17.86 -19.34
CA ASN A 57 7.16 -17.65 -20.63
C ASN A 57 6.26 -17.97 -21.84
N SER A 58 5.26 -18.83 -21.67
CA SER A 58 4.25 -19.16 -22.70
C SER A 58 3.17 -18.10 -22.89
N LEU A 59 3.12 -17.05 -22.05
CA LEU A 59 2.15 -15.96 -22.21
C LEU A 59 2.29 -15.27 -23.57
N VAL A 60 1.15 -15.00 -24.21
CA VAL A 60 1.07 -14.24 -25.46
C VAL A 60 -0.07 -13.23 -25.31
N ALA A 61 0.16 -12.00 -25.74
CA ALA A 61 -0.88 -10.97 -25.78
C ALA A 61 -1.86 -11.28 -26.91
N ASN A 62 -3.14 -11.44 -26.58
CA ASN A 62 -4.23 -11.66 -27.55
C ASN A 62 -5.58 -11.31 -26.91
N GLY A 63 -6.51 -10.73 -27.68
CA GLY A 63 -7.86 -10.41 -27.24
C GLY A 63 -7.98 -9.06 -26.52
N GLY A 64 -9.12 -8.85 -25.87
CA GLY A 64 -9.43 -7.65 -25.07
C GLY A 64 -9.01 -7.78 -23.60
N THR A 65 -9.69 -7.07 -22.71
CA THR A 65 -9.33 -7.00 -21.28
C THR A 65 -10.58 -7.22 -20.42
N ASN A 66 -10.70 -8.39 -19.81
CA ASN A 66 -11.80 -8.77 -18.92
C ASN A 66 -11.25 -9.00 -17.50
N ILE A 67 -11.12 -7.89 -16.76
CA ILE A 67 -10.59 -7.84 -15.40
C ILE A 67 -11.50 -8.62 -14.46
N ALA A 68 -12.83 -8.47 -14.61
CA ALA A 68 -13.81 -9.14 -13.77
C ALA A 68 -13.70 -10.68 -13.83
N GLU A 69 -13.58 -11.25 -15.03
CA GLU A 69 -13.37 -12.70 -15.19
C GLU A 69 -12.02 -13.15 -14.63
N GLY A 70 -10.97 -12.34 -14.79
CA GLY A 70 -9.65 -12.59 -14.19
C GLY A 70 -9.72 -12.70 -12.67
N LEU A 71 -10.35 -11.71 -12.02
CA LEU A 71 -10.54 -11.66 -10.58
C LEU A 71 -11.45 -12.77 -10.06
N ARG A 72 -12.57 -13.04 -10.74
CA ARG A 72 -13.48 -14.16 -10.41
C ARG A 72 -12.74 -15.50 -10.41
N LYS A 73 -11.87 -15.73 -11.40
CA LYS A 73 -11.09 -16.96 -11.49
C LYS A 73 -9.98 -17.03 -10.44
N GLY A 74 -9.34 -15.89 -10.14
CA GLY A 74 -8.36 -15.77 -9.06
C GLY A 74 -8.98 -16.07 -7.68
N ALA A 75 -10.09 -15.41 -7.36
CA ALA A 75 -10.88 -15.65 -6.16
C ALA A 75 -11.28 -17.13 -6.03
N LYS A 76 -11.78 -17.73 -7.11
CA LYS A 76 -12.18 -19.14 -7.11
C LYS A 76 -11.02 -20.10 -6.78
N VAL A 77 -9.82 -19.82 -7.30
CA VAL A 77 -8.62 -20.60 -6.95
C VAL A 77 -8.31 -20.50 -5.45
N MET A 78 -8.52 -19.33 -4.87
CA MET A 78 -8.28 -19.12 -3.45
C MET A 78 -9.36 -19.77 -2.60
N GLU A 79 -10.63 -19.71 -2.98
CA GLU A 79 -11.75 -20.38 -2.29
C GLU A 79 -11.58 -21.91 -2.28
N ASP A 80 -11.19 -22.49 -3.42
CA ASP A 80 -11.11 -23.95 -3.61
C ASP A 80 -9.82 -24.57 -3.04
N ARG A 81 -8.94 -23.78 -2.41
CA ARG A 81 -7.66 -24.29 -1.89
C ARG A 81 -7.86 -25.20 -0.68
N ARG A 82 -7.26 -26.39 -0.72
CA ARG A 82 -7.31 -27.36 0.39
C ARG A 82 -6.48 -26.92 1.59
N GLU A 83 -5.24 -26.53 1.33
CA GLU A 83 -4.35 -25.94 2.33
C GLU A 83 -4.53 -24.42 2.30
N LYS A 84 -4.65 -23.77 3.45
CA LYS A 84 -4.68 -22.29 3.56
C LYS A 84 -3.35 -21.83 4.15
N ASN A 85 -2.56 -21.07 3.37
CA ASN A 85 -1.42 -20.36 3.95
C ASN A 85 -1.97 -19.29 4.91
N PRO A 86 -1.22 -18.92 5.96
CA PRO A 86 -1.55 -17.79 6.82
C PRO A 86 -1.76 -16.53 5.97
N VAL A 87 -0.80 -16.23 5.10
CA VAL A 87 -0.83 -15.08 4.19
C VAL A 87 -1.31 -15.49 2.81
N ALA A 88 -2.18 -14.68 2.21
CA ALA A 88 -2.71 -14.91 0.87
C ALA A 88 -3.19 -13.60 0.23
N SER A 89 -2.75 -13.32 -1.00
CA SER A 89 -3.16 -12.14 -1.75
C SER A 89 -3.30 -12.46 -3.24
N ILE A 90 -3.99 -11.57 -3.97
CA ILE A 90 -4.04 -11.56 -5.43
C ILE A 90 -3.23 -10.37 -5.91
N ILE A 91 -2.34 -10.61 -6.88
CA ILE A 91 -1.65 -9.54 -7.61
C ILE A 91 -2.32 -9.39 -8.97
N LEU A 92 -2.96 -8.23 -9.21
CA LEU A 92 -3.65 -7.91 -10.46
C LEU A 92 -2.78 -7.00 -11.32
N LEU A 93 -2.62 -7.34 -12.60
CA LEU A 93 -1.71 -6.68 -13.53
C LEU A 93 -2.49 -6.29 -14.78
N SER A 94 -2.55 -5.00 -15.12
CA SER A 94 -3.25 -4.54 -16.33
C SER A 94 -2.59 -3.31 -16.94
N ASP A 95 -2.43 -3.31 -18.27
CA ASP A 95 -2.04 -2.14 -19.06
C ASP A 95 -3.22 -1.56 -19.86
N GLY A 96 -4.45 -1.98 -19.55
CA GLY A 96 -5.65 -1.58 -20.29
C GLY A 96 -6.88 -1.45 -19.40
N GLN A 97 -7.98 -1.01 -20.02
CA GLN A 97 -9.28 -0.80 -19.38
C GLN A 97 -10.16 -2.05 -19.53
N ASP A 98 -11.06 -2.31 -18.57
CA ASP A 98 -12.01 -3.41 -18.71
C ASP A 98 -13.03 -3.14 -19.82
N THR A 99 -13.05 -3.99 -20.85
CA THR A 99 -13.88 -3.78 -22.05
C THR A 99 -15.21 -4.52 -22.03
N TYR A 100 -15.55 -5.23 -20.94
CA TYR A 100 -16.67 -6.19 -20.92
C TYR A 100 -17.72 -5.91 -19.85
N THR A 101 -17.31 -5.45 -18.68
CA THR A 101 -18.17 -5.29 -17.50
C THR A 101 -18.52 -3.83 -17.30
N VAL A 102 -17.52 -2.95 -17.38
CA VAL A 102 -17.69 -1.52 -17.09
C VAL A 102 -18.26 -0.76 -18.28
N SER A 103 -17.84 -1.11 -19.51
CA SER A 103 -18.34 -0.50 -20.75
C SER A 103 -19.61 -1.15 -21.32
N GLY A 104 -20.09 -2.27 -20.73
CA GLY A 104 -21.18 -3.08 -21.26
C GLY A 104 -22.60 -2.56 -21.00
N ASN A 105 -22.77 -1.56 -20.11
CA ASN A 105 -24.08 -0.96 -19.85
C ASN A 105 -24.31 0.24 -20.78
N GLY A 106 -25.02 0.00 -21.88
CA GLY A 106 -25.50 1.04 -22.79
C GLY A 106 -26.28 2.14 -22.04
N GLY A 107 -25.94 3.39 -22.40
CA GLY A 107 -26.73 4.62 -22.19
C GLY A 107 -27.50 4.76 -20.88
N ASN A 108 -26.87 5.39 -19.87
CA ASN A 108 -27.48 6.31 -18.87
C ASN A 108 -26.78 6.36 -17.50
N GLN A 109 -25.65 5.68 -17.27
CA GLN A 109 -24.89 5.84 -16.03
C GLN A 109 -23.75 6.86 -16.21
N SER A 110 -23.84 7.99 -15.50
CA SER A 110 -22.82 9.05 -15.54
C SER A 110 -21.47 8.66 -14.93
N GLN A 111 -21.38 7.53 -14.20
CA GLN A 111 -20.11 7.02 -13.68
C GLN A 111 -20.03 5.48 -13.73
N PRO A 112 -18.86 4.91 -14.06
CA PRO A 112 -18.62 3.48 -14.05
C PRO A 112 -18.67 2.90 -12.63
N ASN A 113 -19.41 1.80 -12.44
CA ASN A 113 -19.46 1.09 -11.17
C ASN A 113 -18.39 -0.02 -11.11
N TYR A 114 -17.19 0.33 -10.64
CA TYR A 114 -16.06 -0.60 -10.52
C TYR A 114 -16.26 -1.70 -9.48
N GLN A 115 -17.23 -1.55 -8.57
CA GLN A 115 -17.61 -2.58 -7.60
C GLN A 115 -17.99 -3.90 -8.32
N LEU A 116 -18.61 -3.79 -9.51
CA LEU A 116 -19.00 -4.94 -10.33
C LEU A 116 -17.82 -5.81 -10.82
N LEU A 117 -16.58 -5.29 -10.78
CA LEU A 117 -15.39 -6.05 -11.15
C LEU A 117 -14.99 -7.08 -10.08
N LEU A 118 -15.44 -6.89 -8.84
CA LEU A 118 -15.05 -7.74 -7.72
C LEU A 118 -16.10 -8.81 -7.41
N PRO A 119 -15.70 -10.09 -7.25
CA PRO A 119 -16.56 -11.11 -6.66
C PRO A 119 -16.77 -10.84 -5.16
N LEU A 120 -17.92 -11.27 -4.62
CA LEU A 120 -18.30 -11.05 -3.22
C LEU A 120 -17.26 -11.53 -2.19
N SER A 121 -16.46 -12.55 -2.53
CA SER A 121 -15.40 -13.07 -1.66
C SER A 121 -14.21 -12.12 -1.47
N ILE A 122 -14.07 -11.08 -2.31
CA ILE A 122 -13.00 -10.08 -2.19
C ILE A 122 -13.45 -8.85 -1.37
N TYR A 123 -14.74 -8.69 -1.07
CA TYR A 123 -15.24 -7.53 -0.34
C TYR A 123 -14.85 -7.59 1.13
N GLY A 124 -14.27 -6.51 1.65
CA GLY A 124 -13.92 -6.37 3.07
C GLY A 124 -15.08 -5.96 3.97
N GLY A 125 -16.29 -6.52 3.82
CA GLY A 125 -17.47 -6.11 4.61
C GLY A 125 -18.30 -7.25 5.20
N ASP A 126 -18.52 -7.19 6.52
CA ASP A 126 -19.49 -7.81 7.46
C ASP A 126 -19.92 -9.29 7.32
N ASN A 127 -19.65 -9.96 6.21
CA ASN A 127 -19.86 -11.39 6.09
C ASN A 127 -18.54 -12.09 6.43
N ALA A 128 -18.61 -13.10 7.31
CA ALA A 128 -17.51 -13.92 7.83
C ALA A 128 -16.74 -14.76 6.77
N GLY A 129 -16.66 -14.26 5.54
CA GLY A 129 -15.89 -14.79 4.43
C GLY A 129 -14.46 -14.26 4.43
N PHE A 130 -13.57 -15.13 3.97
CA PHE A 130 -12.15 -14.90 3.79
C PHE A 130 -11.87 -13.72 2.84
N GLN A 131 -11.47 -12.55 3.36
CA GLN A 131 -11.06 -11.37 2.57
C GLN A 131 -9.68 -11.61 1.94
N ILE A 132 -9.54 -11.30 0.64
CA ILE A 132 -8.29 -11.45 -0.11
C ILE A 132 -7.86 -10.09 -0.66
N PRO A 133 -6.78 -9.50 -0.13
CA PRO A 133 -6.23 -8.27 -0.68
C PRO A 133 -5.85 -8.42 -2.15
N VAL A 134 -6.24 -7.46 -2.98
CA VAL A 134 -5.85 -7.34 -4.38
C VAL A 134 -4.86 -6.19 -4.53
N HIS A 135 -3.59 -6.52 -4.74
CA HIS A 135 -2.56 -5.54 -5.07
C HIS A 135 -2.55 -5.32 -6.59
N ALA A 136 -2.99 -4.14 -7.02
CA ALA A 136 -3.20 -3.80 -8.41
C ALA A 136 -2.02 -2.99 -8.98
N PHE A 137 -1.49 -3.40 -10.12
CA PHE A 137 -0.42 -2.72 -10.85
C PHE A 137 -0.93 -2.26 -12.22
N GLY A 138 -1.01 -0.93 -12.39
CA GLY A 138 -1.38 -0.28 -13.65
C GLY A 138 -0.13 0.09 -14.44
N PHE A 139 -0.05 -0.34 -15.71
CA PHE A 139 1.12 -0.10 -16.56
C PHE A 139 0.86 0.95 -17.64
N GLY A 140 1.74 1.96 -17.71
CA GLY A 140 1.72 3.02 -18.72
C GLY A 140 0.44 3.86 -18.69
N ALA A 141 0.21 4.65 -19.73
CA ALA A 141 -0.95 5.56 -19.79
C ALA A 141 -2.30 4.89 -20.12
N ASP A 142 -2.26 3.64 -20.61
CA ASP A 142 -3.42 3.00 -21.24
C ASP A 142 -4.35 2.27 -20.23
N HIS A 143 -3.87 2.03 -19.01
CA HIS A 143 -4.64 1.35 -17.98
C HIS A 143 -5.74 2.22 -17.38
N ASP A 144 -6.81 1.59 -16.88
CA ASP A 144 -7.82 2.31 -16.10
C ASP A 144 -7.37 2.44 -14.64
N ALA A 145 -6.70 3.54 -14.33
CA ALA A 145 -6.22 3.84 -12.97
C ALA A 145 -7.36 3.88 -11.94
N SER A 146 -8.55 4.34 -12.33
CA SER A 146 -9.69 4.43 -11.41
C SER A 146 -10.23 3.04 -11.07
N SER A 147 -10.42 2.18 -12.08
CA SER A 147 -10.78 0.77 -11.87
C SER A 147 -9.79 0.08 -10.93
N MET A 148 -8.50 0.20 -11.23
CA MET A 148 -7.43 -0.52 -10.52
C MET A 148 -7.32 -0.05 -9.07
N HIS A 149 -7.41 1.25 -8.81
CA HIS A 149 -7.46 1.81 -7.47
C HIS A 149 -8.71 1.37 -6.71
N SER A 150 -9.90 1.45 -7.32
CA SER A 150 -11.13 0.99 -6.68
C SER A 150 -11.10 -0.50 -6.33
N ILE A 151 -10.54 -1.34 -7.21
CA ILE A 151 -10.34 -2.78 -6.93
C ILE A 151 -9.47 -2.97 -5.69
N SER A 152 -8.30 -2.33 -5.64
CA SER A 152 -7.40 -2.50 -4.50
C SER A 152 -8.02 -1.96 -3.22
N GLU A 153 -8.68 -0.81 -3.28
CA GLU A 153 -9.27 -0.14 -2.11
C GLU A 153 -10.36 -0.99 -1.47
N ILE A 154 -11.31 -1.51 -2.28
CA ILE A 154 -12.41 -2.35 -1.78
C ILE A 154 -11.89 -3.68 -1.18
N SER A 155 -10.78 -4.19 -1.71
CA SER A 155 -10.18 -5.46 -1.26
C SER A 155 -9.25 -5.33 -0.04
N GLY A 156 -8.86 -4.12 0.36
CA GLY A 156 -7.80 -3.90 1.35
C GLY A 156 -6.37 -4.12 0.82
N GLY A 157 -6.20 -4.09 -0.50
CA GLY A 157 -4.91 -4.16 -1.18
C GLY A 157 -4.33 -2.78 -1.47
N THR A 158 -3.34 -2.72 -2.36
CA THR A 158 -2.68 -1.45 -2.74
C THR A 158 -2.69 -1.25 -4.25
N PHE A 159 -2.71 0.01 -4.69
CA PHE A 159 -2.56 0.37 -6.10
C PHE A 159 -1.19 0.95 -6.36
N SER A 160 -0.48 0.39 -7.34
CA SER A 160 0.84 0.83 -7.79
C SER A 160 0.79 1.23 -9.26
N PHE A 161 1.27 2.44 -9.55
CA PHE A 161 1.35 2.97 -10.91
C PHE A 161 2.76 2.80 -11.47
N ILE A 162 2.86 2.04 -12.56
CA ILE A 162 4.10 1.76 -13.27
C ILE A 162 4.14 2.59 -14.55
N GLU A 163 4.70 3.78 -14.44
CA GLU A 163 4.80 4.72 -15.57
C GLU A 163 5.79 4.23 -16.62
N THR A 164 6.99 3.84 -16.17
CA THR A 164 8.06 3.38 -17.04
C THR A 164 8.28 1.88 -16.92
N GLU A 165 8.64 1.28 -18.04
CA GLU A 165 8.92 -0.14 -18.15
C GLU A 165 10.11 -0.59 -17.28
N ALA A 166 11.05 0.32 -16.97
CA ALA A 166 12.25 0.03 -16.20
C ALA A 166 11.95 -0.34 -14.74
N VAL A 167 10.88 0.18 -14.14
CA VAL A 167 10.57 -0.01 -12.71
C VAL A 167 9.59 -1.16 -12.44
N ILE A 168 9.18 -1.91 -13.48
CA ILE A 168 8.24 -3.05 -13.34
C ILE A 168 8.76 -4.08 -12.33
N GLN A 169 10.02 -4.51 -12.49
CA GLN A 169 10.60 -5.54 -11.63
C GLN A 169 10.75 -5.04 -10.18
N ASP A 170 11.19 -3.79 -10.01
CA ASP A 170 11.38 -3.17 -8.70
C ASP A 170 10.05 -3.04 -7.94
N ALA A 171 8.98 -2.62 -8.62
CA ALA A 171 7.66 -2.54 -8.01
C ALA A 171 7.15 -3.91 -7.52
N PHE A 172 7.42 -4.98 -8.27
CA PHE A 172 7.06 -6.33 -7.88
C PHE A 172 7.91 -6.81 -6.70
N ALA A 173 9.21 -6.52 -6.74
CA ALA A 173 10.15 -6.84 -5.67
C ALA A 173 9.74 -6.19 -4.35
N GLN A 174 9.37 -4.90 -4.36
CA GLN A 174 8.85 -4.20 -3.19
C GLN A 174 7.57 -4.87 -2.65
N CYS A 175 6.62 -5.19 -3.53
CA CYS A 175 5.36 -5.82 -3.11
C CYS A 175 5.57 -7.19 -2.47
N ILE A 176 6.39 -8.07 -3.08
CA ILE A 176 6.64 -9.39 -2.51
C ILE A 176 7.51 -9.31 -1.25
N GLY A 177 8.40 -8.32 -1.13
CA GLY A 177 9.19 -8.10 0.08
C GLY A 177 8.30 -7.84 1.30
N GLY A 178 7.21 -7.08 1.11
CA GLY A 178 6.16 -6.95 2.12
C GLY A 178 5.43 -8.28 2.38
N LEU A 179 4.84 -8.86 1.34
CA LEU A 179 4.01 -10.08 1.46
C LEU A 179 4.74 -11.28 2.08
N LEU A 180 6.05 -11.41 1.85
CA LEU A 180 6.90 -12.47 2.41
C LEU A 180 7.40 -12.18 3.83
N SER A 181 7.09 -11.01 4.39
CA SER A 181 7.53 -10.59 5.73
C SER A 181 6.38 -10.32 6.69
N VAL A 182 5.17 -10.82 6.43
CA VAL A 182 4.05 -10.70 7.37
C VAL A 182 4.36 -11.46 8.67
N VAL A 183 4.29 -10.76 9.78
CA VAL A 183 4.55 -11.31 11.14
C VAL A 183 3.37 -11.11 12.10
N VAL A 184 2.36 -10.35 11.69
CA VAL A 184 1.14 -10.09 12.46
C VAL A 184 -0.05 -10.22 11.52
N GLN A 185 -1.09 -10.92 11.96
CA GLN A 185 -2.37 -11.03 11.24
C GLN A 185 -3.54 -10.57 12.09
N GLU A 186 -4.63 -10.16 11.44
CA GLU A 186 -5.89 -9.80 12.12
C GLU A 186 -5.69 -8.79 13.27
N LEU A 187 -4.75 -7.85 13.13
CA LEU A 187 -4.48 -6.84 14.14
C LEU A 187 -5.71 -5.94 14.30
N GLN A 188 -6.19 -5.85 15.54
CA GLN A 188 -7.20 -4.91 15.96
C GLN A 188 -6.62 -4.02 17.07
N VAL A 189 -6.80 -2.71 16.92
CA VAL A 189 -6.43 -1.72 17.92
C VAL A 189 -7.69 -1.20 18.58
N ALA A 190 -7.80 -1.37 19.90
CA ALA A 190 -8.87 -0.83 20.72
C ALA A 190 -8.36 0.34 21.54
N VAL A 191 -9.13 1.43 21.57
CA VAL A 191 -8.86 2.62 22.36
C VAL A 191 -10.00 2.79 23.36
N GLU A 192 -9.68 2.88 24.65
CA GLU A 192 -10.66 2.97 25.73
C GLU A 192 -10.39 4.20 26.60
N CYS A 193 -11.43 4.98 26.90
CA CYS A 193 -11.36 6.11 27.83
C CYS A 193 -11.38 5.61 29.27
N MET A 194 -10.39 6.02 30.07
CA MET A 194 -10.24 5.57 31.45
C MET A 194 -11.08 6.40 32.43
N HIS A 195 -11.23 7.70 32.19
CA HIS A 195 -12.02 8.57 33.04
C HIS A 195 -13.46 8.73 32.52
N PRO A 196 -14.50 8.65 33.37
CA PRO A 196 -15.90 8.69 32.93
C PRO A 196 -16.32 9.96 32.19
N SER A 197 -15.63 11.09 32.44
CA SER A 197 -15.92 12.38 31.79
C SER A 197 -15.20 12.54 30.43
N VAL A 198 -14.25 11.67 30.11
CA VAL A 198 -13.47 11.72 28.87
C VAL A 198 -14.19 10.95 27.77
N HIS A 199 -14.26 11.54 26.57
CA HIS A 199 -14.91 10.95 25.41
C HIS A 199 -14.00 11.05 24.18
N LEU A 200 -14.05 10.06 23.31
CA LEU A 200 -13.45 10.09 21.98
C LEU A 200 -14.21 11.08 21.09
N GLY A 201 -13.46 11.96 20.43
CA GLY A 201 -13.99 12.90 19.44
C GLY A 201 -14.02 12.28 18.04
N SER A 202 -12.85 11.90 17.53
CA SER A 202 -12.71 11.27 16.21
C SER A 202 -11.54 10.30 16.17
N LEU A 203 -11.67 9.26 15.35
CA LEU A 203 -10.67 8.24 15.13
C LEU A 203 -10.31 8.26 13.64
N LYS A 204 -9.22 8.94 13.28
CA LYS A 204 -8.77 9.03 11.89
C LYS A 204 -7.84 7.88 11.59
N ALA A 205 -8.34 6.92 10.81
CA ALA A 205 -7.63 5.69 10.47
C ALA A 205 -7.36 5.51 8.96
N GLY A 206 -7.53 6.54 8.12
CA GLY A 206 -7.33 6.40 6.67
C GLY A 206 -8.35 5.43 6.06
N SER A 207 -7.87 4.43 5.31
CA SER A 207 -8.72 3.40 4.69
C SER A 207 -9.06 2.22 5.61
N TYR A 208 -8.49 2.19 6.81
CA TYR A 208 -8.76 1.13 7.78
C TYR A 208 -10.17 1.28 8.36
N PRO A 209 -10.98 0.20 8.40
CA PRO A 209 -12.26 0.21 9.08
C PRO A 209 -12.06 0.65 10.53
N SER A 210 -12.80 1.68 10.93
CA SER A 210 -12.73 2.22 12.28
C SER A 210 -14.10 2.62 12.76
N ARG A 211 -14.34 2.46 14.06
CA ARG A 211 -15.62 2.76 14.69
C ARG A 211 -15.40 3.32 16.07
N VAL A 212 -16.15 4.36 16.41
CA VAL A 212 -16.31 4.85 17.78
C VAL A 212 -17.66 4.33 18.28
N MET A 213 -17.68 3.77 19.48
CA MET A 213 -18.90 3.26 20.11
C MET A 213 -19.90 4.38 20.40
N ALA A 214 -21.17 4.02 20.57
CA ALA A 214 -22.26 4.98 20.78
C ALA A 214 -22.09 5.82 22.07
N ASP A 215 -21.41 5.28 23.07
CA ASP A 215 -21.08 6.00 24.30
C ASP A 215 -19.86 6.92 24.17
N ALA A 216 -19.20 6.92 23.00
CA ALA A 216 -17.96 7.60 22.71
C ALA A 216 -16.84 7.34 23.73
N ARG A 217 -16.88 6.24 24.51
CA ARG A 217 -15.83 5.91 25.47
C ARG A 217 -14.88 4.83 24.97
N SER A 218 -15.19 4.19 23.86
CA SER A 218 -14.29 3.24 23.22
C SER A 218 -14.38 3.31 21.70
N GLY A 219 -13.30 2.90 21.04
CA GLY A 219 -13.22 2.82 19.60
C GLY A 219 -12.28 1.71 19.16
N PHE A 220 -12.46 1.24 17.93
CA PHE A 220 -11.69 0.15 17.35
C PHE A 220 -11.20 0.53 15.96
N ILE A 221 -10.02 0.05 15.60
CA ILE A 221 -9.46 0.08 14.25
C ILE A 221 -9.10 -1.35 13.86
N ASP A 222 -9.65 -1.82 12.75
CA ASP A 222 -9.29 -3.11 12.16
C ASP A 222 -8.14 -2.88 11.18
N VAL A 223 -6.92 -3.20 11.61
CA VAL A 223 -5.68 -2.94 10.87
C VAL A 223 -5.34 -4.09 9.92
N GLY A 224 -5.65 -5.33 10.31
CA GLY A 224 -5.35 -6.52 9.52
C GLY A 224 -3.89 -6.94 9.64
N ASP A 225 -3.21 -7.18 8.53
CA ASP A 225 -1.85 -7.74 8.52
C ASP A 225 -0.76 -6.66 8.61
N LEU A 226 0.32 -6.93 9.35
CA LEU A 226 1.55 -6.12 9.34
C LEU A 226 2.77 -6.92 8.89
N TYR A 227 3.61 -6.26 8.09
CA TYR A 227 4.94 -6.72 7.73
C TYR A 227 5.93 -6.51 8.88
N ALA A 228 7.06 -7.21 8.83
CA ALA A 228 8.16 -7.00 9.76
C ALA A 228 8.68 -5.56 9.61
N ASP A 229 8.95 -4.92 10.74
CA ASP A 229 9.40 -3.51 10.84
C ASP A 229 8.43 -2.50 10.20
N GLU A 230 7.15 -2.86 10.08
CA GLU A 230 6.11 -1.98 9.56
C GLU A 230 5.38 -1.25 10.67
N GLU A 231 5.18 0.06 10.48
CA GLU A 231 4.47 0.93 11.43
C GLU A 231 3.15 1.45 10.85
N ARG A 232 2.19 1.69 11.75
CA ARG A 232 0.88 2.28 11.44
C ARG A 232 0.53 3.36 12.45
N ASP A 233 0.33 4.57 11.94
CA ASP A 233 -0.02 5.71 12.75
C ASP A 233 -1.49 6.08 12.56
N PHE A 234 -2.17 6.33 13.69
CA PHE A 234 -3.57 6.74 13.72
C PHE A 234 -3.72 7.99 14.58
N LEU A 235 -4.64 8.88 14.21
CA LEU A 235 -4.94 10.06 15.02
C LEU A 235 -6.22 9.86 15.81
N VAL A 236 -6.10 10.00 17.13
CA VAL A 236 -7.23 9.97 18.06
C VAL A 236 -7.44 11.39 18.59
N SER A 237 -8.62 11.95 18.36
CA SER A 237 -9.07 13.18 19.03
C SER A 237 -9.82 12.80 20.30
N VAL A 238 -9.50 13.47 21.41
CA VAL A 238 -10.09 13.20 22.73
C VAL A 238 -10.67 14.49 23.29
N ASN A 239 -11.92 14.42 23.72
CA ASN A 239 -12.61 15.51 24.40
C ASN A 239 -12.43 15.35 25.90
N VAL A 240 -11.71 16.30 26.50
CA VAL A 240 -11.38 16.29 27.92
C VAL A 240 -12.05 17.49 28.59
N PRO A 241 -13.05 17.29 29.47
CA PRO A 241 -13.70 18.40 30.16
C PRO A 241 -12.74 19.18 31.06
N ALA A 242 -13.02 20.47 31.24
CA ALA A 242 -12.34 21.28 32.25
C ALA A 242 -12.81 20.83 33.65
N GLU A 243 -11.86 20.44 34.50
CA GLU A 243 -12.14 20.07 35.89
C GLU A 243 -11.24 20.90 36.82
N PRO A 244 -11.78 21.42 37.94
CA PRO A 244 -11.04 22.31 38.85
C PRO A 244 -10.02 21.58 39.74
N SER A 245 -9.90 20.25 39.64
CA SER A 245 -8.99 19.47 40.47
C SER A 245 -7.53 19.64 40.04
N ARG A 246 -6.62 19.83 41.00
CA ARG A 246 -5.15 19.82 40.84
C ARG A 246 -4.56 18.43 40.56
N ASN A 247 -5.37 17.49 40.06
CA ASN A 247 -5.00 16.09 39.88
C ASN A 247 -4.74 15.78 38.41
N GLN A 248 -4.06 14.66 38.21
CA GLN A 248 -3.90 14.05 36.90
C GLN A 248 -5.21 13.35 36.48
N THR A 249 -5.57 13.45 35.20
CA THR A 249 -6.70 12.71 34.60
C THR A 249 -6.18 11.60 33.71
N SER A 250 -6.53 10.34 34.00
CA SER A 250 -6.28 9.24 33.06
C SER A 250 -7.19 9.39 31.84
N LEU A 251 -6.59 9.50 30.65
CA LEU A 251 -7.29 9.72 29.40
C LEU A 251 -7.67 8.41 28.74
N LEU A 252 -6.66 7.70 28.24
CA LEU A 252 -6.85 6.56 27.35
C LEU A 252 -5.97 5.38 27.76
N LYS A 253 -6.42 4.18 27.44
CA LYS A 253 -5.61 2.97 27.34
C LYS A 253 -5.79 2.37 25.96
N VAL A 254 -4.69 1.96 25.35
CA VAL A 254 -4.70 1.33 24.02
C VAL A 254 -4.40 -0.16 24.20
N ARG A 255 -5.15 -0.99 23.49
CA ARG A 255 -4.97 -2.45 23.47
C ARG A 255 -4.83 -2.91 22.03
N CYS A 256 -3.91 -3.82 21.78
CA CYS A 256 -3.72 -4.44 20.49
C CYS A 256 -3.95 -5.94 20.63
N ALA A 257 -4.83 -6.51 19.82
CA ALA A 257 -5.00 -7.96 19.72
C ALA A 257 -4.66 -8.40 18.30
N TYR A 258 -3.87 -9.46 18.16
CA TYR A 258 -3.48 -9.97 16.85
C TYR A 258 -3.25 -11.48 16.87
N ARG A 259 -3.24 -12.10 15.69
CA ARG A 259 -2.92 -13.50 15.46
C ARG A 259 -1.47 -13.63 15.00
N ASP A 260 -0.70 -14.47 15.68
CA ASP A 260 0.66 -14.84 15.25
C ASP A 260 0.56 -15.87 14.10
N PRO A 261 1.12 -15.59 12.90
CA PRO A 261 1.02 -16.49 11.74
C PRO A 261 1.81 -17.81 11.90
N LEU A 262 2.77 -17.89 12.83
CA LEU A 262 3.58 -19.10 13.06
C LEU A 262 2.90 -20.04 14.04
N THR A 263 2.39 -19.52 15.16
CA THR A 263 1.75 -20.31 16.22
C THR A 263 0.24 -20.45 16.02
N ASN A 264 -0.37 -19.55 15.25
CA ASN A 264 -1.81 -19.40 15.06
C ASN A 264 -2.57 -19.08 16.37
N GLU A 265 -1.87 -18.56 17.37
CA GLU A 265 -2.43 -18.12 18.64
C GLU A 265 -2.74 -16.62 18.63
N MET A 266 -3.70 -16.22 19.45
CA MET A 266 -4.01 -14.80 19.67
C MET A 266 -3.10 -14.24 20.75
N ALA A 267 -2.41 -13.15 20.44
CA ALA A 267 -1.63 -12.36 21.37
C ALA A 267 -2.38 -11.05 21.70
N THR A 268 -2.16 -10.53 22.90
CA THR A 268 -2.70 -9.23 23.32
C THR A 268 -1.61 -8.41 23.99
N LEU A 269 -1.53 -7.14 23.61
CA LEU A 269 -0.64 -6.14 24.17
C LEU A 269 -1.47 -4.99 24.69
N GLU A 270 -1.06 -4.38 25.80
CA GLU A 270 -1.71 -3.22 26.38
C GLU A 270 -0.68 -2.11 26.59
N SER A 271 -1.08 -0.86 26.34
CA SER A 271 -0.29 0.31 26.69
C SER A 271 -0.44 0.65 28.17
N GLU A 272 0.51 1.44 28.67
CA GLU A 272 0.30 2.24 29.87
C GLU A 272 -0.85 3.24 29.66
N GLU A 273 -1.47 3.66 30.76
CA GLU A 273 -2.50 4.71 30.71
C GLU A 273 -1.87 6.04 30.30
N ILE A 274 -2.44 6.67 29.27
CA ILE A 274 -2.10 8.04 28.89
C ILE A 274 -2.76 8.97 29.90
N LYS A 275 -1.98 9.83 30.52
CA LYS A 275 -2.46 10.71 31.59
C LYS A 275 -2.18 12.17 31.27
N LEU A 276 -3.14 13.04 31.59
CA LEU A 276 -3.04 14.48 31.43
C LEU A 276 -2.84 15.17 32.78
N GLU A 277 -1.81 15.98 32.88
CA GLU A 277 -1.60 16.85 34.03
C GLU A 277 -2.48 18.11 33.94
N ARG A 278 -3.03 18.55 35.07
CA ARG A 278 -3.86 19.76 35.18
C ARG A 278 -3.20 20.81 36.08
N PRO A 279 -2.15 21.52 35.60
CA PRO A 279 -1.53 22.59 36.37
C PRO A 279 -2.47 23.81 36.46
N GLU A 280 -2.34 24.60 37.53
CA GLU A 280 -3.10 25.85 37.69
C GLU A 280 -2.72 26.93 36.68
N ILE A 281 -1.46 26.90 36.23
CA ILE A 281 -0.91 27.80 35.22
C ILE A 281 -0.49 26.92 34.05
N SER A 282 -1.11 27.12 32.89
CA SER A 282 -0.68 26.47 31.66
C SER A 282 0.67 27.00 31.23
N GLY A 283 1.62 26.10 30.93
CA GLY A 283 2.84 26.44 30.23
C GLY A 283 2.59 26.75 28.75
N GLU A 284 3.68 26.96 28.00
CA GLU A 284 3.63 27.04 26.54
C GLU A 284 3.06 25.75 25.95
N ALA A 285 2.19 25.88 24.94
CA ALA A 285 1.65 24.76 24.22
C ALA A 285 2.75 24.13 23.35
N ILE A 286 3.28 22.99 23.79
CA ILE A 286 4.25 22.22 23.01
C ILE A 286 3.48 21.33 22.03
N VAL A 287 3.78 21.47 20.74
CA VAL A 287 3.23 20.59 19.70
C VAL A 287 4.16 19.40 19.53
N SER A 288 3.62 18.18 19.67
CA SER A 288 4.37 16.96 19.34
C SER A 288 4.62 16.89 17.84
N ILE A 289 5.89 16.73 17.44
CA ILE A 289 6.29 16.57 16.04
C ILE A 289 5.61 15.34 15.42
N GLU A 290 5.46 14.25 16.17
CA GLU A 290 4.82 13.02 15.68
C GLU A 290 3.33 13.23 15.40
N VAL A 291 2.61 13.92 16.30
CA VAL A 291 1.19 14.23 16.10
C VAL A 291 1.00 15.20 14.94
N ASP A 292 1.84 16.23 14.83
CA ASP A 292 1.80 17.22 13.76
C ASP A 292 2.12 16.59 12.39
N ARG A 293 3.14 15.72 12.31
CA ARG A 293 3.48 14.91 11.13
C ARG A 293 2.27 14.14 10.62
N GLN A 294 1.53 13.47 11.51
CA GLN A 294 0.36 12.69 11.11
C GLN A 294 -0.81 13.58 10.71
N ARG A 295 -0.99 14.74 11.35
CA ARG A 295 -2.00 15.73 10.91
C ARG A 295 -1.71 16.20 9.49
N ASN A 296 -0.44 16.47 9.19
CA ASN A 296 0.03 16.86 7.86
C ASN A 296 -0.25 15.77 6.82
N ARG A 297 0.01 14.50 7.15
CA ARG A 297 -0.35 13.37 6.26
C ARG A 297 -1.85 13.35 5.93
N PHE A 298 -2.72 13.49 6.92
CA PHE A 298 -4.17 13.49 6.68
C PHE A 298 -4.62 14.72 5.87
N GLN A 299 -4.07 15.90 6.13
CA GLN A 299 -4.35 17.10 5.35
C GLN A 299 -3.90 16.96 3.90
N ALA A 300 -2.71 16.41 3.66
CA ALA A 300 -2.21 16.11 2.33
C ALA A 300 -3.12 15.12 1.60
N ALA A 301 -3.52 14.02 2.24
CA ALA A 301 -4.43 13.04 1.63
C ALA A 301 -5.82 13.63 1.30
N GLU A 302 -6.37 14.48 2.19
CA GLU A 302 -7.61 15.22 1.91
C GLU A 302 -7.45 16.16 0.70
N ALA A 303 -6.35 16.90 0.62
CA ALA A 303 -6.03 17.77 -0.51
C ALA A 303 -5.84 17.00 -1.83
N MET A 304 -5.13 15.86 -1.81
CA MET A 304 -4.96 14.97 -2.97
C MET A 304 -6.30 14.48 -3.50
N SER A 305 -7.20 14.04 -2.61
CA SER A 305 -8.54 13.56 -2.98
C SER A 305 -9.42 14.66 -3.58
N LEU A 306 -9.38 15.86 -2.98
CA LEU A 306 -10.10 17.03 -3.47
C LEU A 306 -9.56 17.48 -4.83
N ALA A 307 -8.24 17.61 -4.97
CA ALA A 307 -7.59 18.00 -6.21
C ALA A 307 -7.90 17.02 -7.35
N ARG A 308 -7.84 15.71 -7.10
CA ARG A 308 -8.28 14.68 -8.06
C ARG A 308 -9.72 14.90 -8.49
N THR A 309 -10.64 15.07 -7.55
CA THR A 309 -12.06 15.25 -7.85
C THR A 309 -12.30 16.51 -8.69
N THR A 310 -11.57 17.59 -8.40
CA THR A 310 -11.62 18.85 -9.17
C THR A 310 -11.03 18.67 -10.57
N ALA A 311 -9.91 17.96 -10.71
CA ALA A 311 -9.29 17.63 -11.99
C ALA A 311 -10.17 16.75 -12.88
N GLU A 312 -10.86 15.75 -12.31
CA GLU A 312 -11.82 14.92 -13.06
C GLU A 312 -12.99 15.73 -13.62
N ARG A 313 -13.40 16.81 -12.94
CA ARG A 313 -14.41 17.76 -13.43
C ARG A 313 -13.90 18.71 -14.52
N GLY A 314 -12.61 18.63 -14.87
CA GLY A 314 -11.96 19.43 -15.90
C GLY A 314 -11.25 20.69 -15.39
N ASP A 315 -11.36 21.01 -14.10
CA ASP A 315 -10.70 22.17 -13.49
C ASP A 315 -9.29 21.81 -13.00
N LEU A 316 -8.34 21.71 -13.93
CA LEU A 316 -6.95 21.39 -13.61
C LEU A 316 -6.23 22.54 -12.87
N ALA A 317 -6.60 23.79 -13.16
CA ALA A 317 -6.02 24.95 -12.50
C ALA A 317 -6.43 25.02 -11.03
N GLY A 318 -7.72 24.82 -10.74
CA GLY A 318 -8.22 24.72 -9.37
C GLY A 318 -7.63 23.53 -8.61
N ALA A 319 -7.49 22.38 -9.27
CA ALA A 319 -6.82 21.21 -8.69
C ALA A 319 -5.35 21.52 -8.32
N ALA A 320 -4.59 22.16 -9.21
CA ALA A 320 -3.22 22.56 -8.95
C ALA A 320 -3.12 23.59 -7.80
N SER A 321 -4.06 24.54 -7.73
CA SER A 321 -4.15 25.50 -6.62
C SER A 321 -4.48 24.84 -5.28
N ILE A 322 -5.31 23.79 -5.25
CA ILE A 322 -5.59 23.03 -4.01
C ILE A 322 -4.30 22.40 -3.47
N LEU A 323 -3.49 21.78 -4.34
CA LEU A 323 -2.22 21.17 -3.96
C LEU A 323 -1.22 22.23 -3.49
N GLU A 324 -1.06 23.33 -4.22
CA GLU A 324 -0.17 24.44 -3.85
C GLU A 324 -0.55 25.04 -2.48
N ASN A 325 -1.84 25.30 -2.25
CA ASN A 325 -2.31 25.82 -0.97
C ASN A 325 -2.02 24.84 0.17
N CYS A 326 -2.16 23.54 -0.06
CA CYS A 326 -1.81 22.53 0.93
C CYS A 326 -0.32 22.59 1.25
N ARG A 327 0.56 22.64 0.23
CA ARG A 327 2.02 22.76 0.41
C ARG A 327 2.41 23.98 1.24
N MET A 328 1.83 25.14 0.93
CA MET A 328 2.04 26.39 1.68
C MET A 328 1.57 26.30 3.14
N LEU A 329 0.47 25.59 3.41
CA LEU A 329 0.01 25.36 4.79
C LEU A 329 0.95 24.39 5.53
N LEU A 330 1.36 23.32 4.87
CA LEU A 330 2.27 22.32 5.45
C LEU A 330 3.63 22.91 5.79
N SER A 331 4.18 23.81 4.97
CA SER A 331 5.49 24.44 5.23
C SER A 331 5.53 25.26 6.52
N GLU A 332 4.37 25.73 7.00
CA GLU A 332 4.27 26.52 8.23
C GLU A 332 4.13 25.69 9.51
N THR A 333 3.92 24.39 9.38
CA THR A 333 3.71 23.47 10.51
C THR A 333 5.01 23.21 11.27
N VAL A 334 4.89 22.74 12.51
CA VAL A 334 6.05 22.53 13.39
C VAL A 334 6.94 21.43 12.82
N SER A 335 6.36 20.29 12.45
CA SER A 335 7.09 19.15 11.87
C SER A 335 7.82 19.52 10.58
N ALA A 336 7.23 20.33 9.70
CA ALA A 336 7.90 20.81 8.50
C ALA A 336 9.09 21.74 8.83
N LYS A 337 8.93 22.68 9.77
CA LYS A 337 10.02 23.58 10.22
C LYS A 337 11.19 22.81 10.86
N PHE A 338 10.91 21.67 11.48
CA PHE A 338 11.92 20.75 12.01
C PHE A 338 12.47 19.75 10.98
N HIS A 339 12.16 19.93 9.69
CA HIS A 339 12.67 19.11 8.58
C HIS A 339 12.32 17.62 8.74
N ASP A 340 11.11 17.34 9.22
CA ASP A 340 10.60 15.97 9.31
C ASP A 340 10.61 15.29 7.93
N ARG A 341 11.14 14.06 7.88
CA ARG A 341 11.32 13.32 6.62
C ARG A 341 10.01 13.08 5.88
N LEU A 342 8.92 12.78 6.60
CA LEU A 342 7.62 12.55 5.95
C LEU A 342 7.07 13.86 5.38
N CYS A 343 7.20 14.97 6.09
CA CYS A 343 6.76 16.28 5.60
C CYS A 343 7.54 16.72 4.35
N ILE A 344 8.85 16.50 4.30
CA ILE A 344 9.66 16.78 3.10
C ILE A 344 9.20 15.91 1.92
N ALA A 345 8.96 14.62 2.15
CA ALA A 345 8.46 13.72 1.12
C ALA A 345 7.06 14.12 0.63
N LEU A 346 6.16 14.51 1.54
CA LEU A 346 4.81 14.98 1.20
C LEU A 346 4.85 16.26 0.34
N ASP A 347 5.70 17.24 0.66
CA ASP A 347 5.81 18.45 -0.16
C ASP A 347 6.27 18.13 -1.60
N ALA A 348 7.31 17.31 -1.73
CA ALA A 348 7.83 16.88 -3.02
C ALA A 348 6.78 16.09 -3.83
N GLU A 349 5.98 15.24 -3.17
CA GLU A 349 4.90 14.50 -3.83
C GLU A 349 3.78 15.43 -4.31
N LEU A 350 3.32 16.35 -3.46
CA LEU A 350 2.27 17.30 -3.82
C LEU A 350 2.73 18.20 -4.98
N LYS A 351 4.02 18.55 -5.03
CA LYS A 351 4.63 19.29 -6.13
C LYS A 351 4.59 18.49 -7.44
N GLU A 352 5.02 17.24 -7.43
CA GLU A 352 4.98 16.36 -8.60
C GLU A 352 3.54 16.18 -9.10
N MET A 353 2.57 16.01 -8.19
CA MET A 353 1.15 15.96 -8.54
C MET A 353 0.66 17.24 -9.22
N GLN A 354 1.08 18.40 -8.74
CA GLN A 354 0.75 19.72 -9.30
C GLN A 354 1.35 19.88 -10.72
N GLU A 355 2.60 19.48 -10.93
CA GLU A 355 3.26 19.51 -12.24
C GLU A 355 2.52 18.61 -13.24
N ARG A 356 2.03 17.46 -12.80
CA ARG A 356 1.22 16.53 -13.61
C ARG A 356 -0.22 17.01 -13.89
N MET A 357 -0.61 18.19 -13.40
CA MET A 357 -1.87 18.87 -13.75
C MET A 357 -1.70 19.90 -14.87
N ALA A 358 -0.52 19.99 -15.50
CA ALA A 358 -0.24 21.01 -16.53
C ALA A 358 -1.20 20.99 -17.74
N SER A 359 -1.72 19.82 -18.12
CA SER A 359 -2.73 19.70 -19.18
C SER A 359 -3.59 18.46 -18.99
N ARG A 360 -4.73 18.41 -19.68
CA ARG A 360 -5.63 17.25 -19.64
C ARG A 360 -4.91 15.97 -20.07
N HIS A 361 -4.09 16.06 -21.11
CA HIS A 361 -3.32 14.93 -21.61
C HIS A 361 -2.33 14.40 -20.57
N VAL A 362 -1.55 15.27 -19.92
CA VAL A 362 -0.58 14.87 -18.88
C VAL A 362 -1.30 14.26 -17.67
N TYR A 363 -2.40 14.89 -17.23
CA TYR A 363 -3.19 14.38 -16.12
C TYR A 363 -3.78 13.00 -16.42
N GLU A 364 -4.34 12.79 -17.61
CA GLU A 364 -4.91 11.50 -17.99
C GLU A 364 -3.86 10.42 -18.20
N ALA A 365 -2.71 10.78 -18.79
CA ALA A 365 -1.64 9.83 -19.10
C ALA A 365 -0.87 9.35 -17.86
N SER A 366 -0.70 10.22 -16.85
CA SER A 366 0.06 9.83 -15.66
C SER A 366 -0.40 10.49 -14.35
N GLY A 367 -0.86 11.75 -14.38
CA GLY A 367 -1.25 12.48 -13.16
C GLY A 367 -2.32 11.79 -12.33
N ARG A 368 -3.39 11.27 -12.95
CA ARG A 368 -4.46 10.52 -12.29
C ARG A 368 -3.91 9.29 -11.56
N ALA A 369 -3.14 8.47 -12.25
CA ALA A 369 -2.59 7.24 -11.69
C ALA A 369 -1.58 7.52 -10.57
N TYR A 370 -0.78 8.57 -10.73
CA TYR A 370 0.15 9.03 -9.70
C TYR A 370 -0.57 9.42 -8.41
N ILE A 371 -1.61 10.27 -8.49
CA ILE A 371 -2.40 10.69 -7.32
C ILE A 371 -3.08 9.49 -6.65
N LEU A 372 -3.68 8.59 -7.42
CA LEU A 372 -4.37 7.42 -6.89
C LEU A 372 -3.40 6.44 -6.20
N SER A 373 -2.18 6.28 -6.71
CA SER A 373 -1.13 5.50 -6.06
C SER A 373 -0.67 6.16 -4.76
N GLY A 374 -0.50 7.48 -4.75
CA GLY A 374 -0.19 8.28 -3.55
C GLY A 374 -1.27 8.15 -2.46
N LEU A 375 -2.53 8.32 -2.83
CA LEU A 375 -3.68 8.13 -1.94
C LEU A 375 -3.74 6.71 -1.36
N SER A 376 -3.56 5.68 -2.19
CA SER A 376 -3.51 4.30 -1.73
C SER A 376 -2.40 4.10 -0.69
N SER A 377 -1.22 4.63 -0.97
CA SER A 377 -0.07 4.51 -0.06
C SER A 377 -0.26 5.25 1.26
N HIS A 378 -0.76 6.50 1.28
CA HIS A 378 -0.96 7.24 2.53
C HIS A 378 -2.15 6.77 3.35
N SER A 379 -3.21 6.27 2.70
CA SER A 379 -4.42 5.82 3.39
C SER A 379 -4.23 4.45 4.02
N TRP A 380 -3.49 3.56 3.36
CA TRP A 380 -3.07 2.26 3.90
C TRP A 380 -1.72 2.30 4.62
N GLN A 381 -0.97 3.40 4.55
CA GLN A 381 0.39 3.53 5.10
C GLN A 381 1.35 2.42 4.60
N ARG A 382 1.21 2.06 3.31
CA ARG A 382 2.01 1.01 2.67
C ARG A 382 2.76 1.57 1.48
N ALA A 383 3.94 1.02 1.21
CA ALA A 383 4.72 1.42 0.05
C ALA A 383 4.03 0.98 -1.24
N THR A 384 3.89 1.90 -2.19
CA THR A 384 3.41 1.63 -3.55
C THR A 384 4.45 2.12 -4.56
N ALA A 385 4.43 1.57 -5.78
CA ALA A 385 5.21 2.17 -6.86
C ALA A 385 4.48 3.40 -7.40
N ARG A 386 5.24 4.48 -7.62
CA ARG A 386 4.72 5.80 -7.97
C ARG A 386 5.53 6.40 -9.12
N GLY A 387 5.32 5.88 -10.34
CA GLY A 387 5.91 6.44 -11.57
C GLY A 387 7.43 6.61 -11.55
N ASP A 388 7.96 7.34 -12.53
CA ASP A 388 9.36 7.77 -12.54
C ASP A 388 9.38 9.21 -11.99
N SER A 389 9.71 9.35 -10.70
CA SER A 389 9.88 10.66 -10.07
C SER A 389 11.18 11.27 -10.57
N THR A 390 11.13 12.50 -11.07
CA THR A 390 12.31 13.24 -11.55
C THR A 390 13.38 13.40 -10.45
N ASP A 391 12.97 13.41 -9.18
CA ASP A 391 13.84 13.31 -8.02
C ASP A 391 13.99 11.84 -7.56
N GLY A 392 14.90 11.11 -8.21
CA GLY A 392 15.18 9.68 -8.02
C GLY A 392 15.75 9.25 -6.66
N SER A 393 15.45 9.94 -5.55
CA SER A 393 15.91 9.55 -4.21
C SER A 393 14.96 9.79 -3.03
N SER A 394 13.94 10.66 -3.11
CA SER A 394 13.17 11.07 -1.92
C SER A 394 11.77 10.47 -1.79
N LEU A 395 11.05 10.22 -2.89
CA LEU A 395 9.63 9.84 -2.85
C LEU A 395 9.36 8.34 -2.76
N VAL A 396 10.35 7.50 -3.11
CA VAL A 396 10.19 6.04 -3.21
C VAL A 396 10.31 5.33 -1.85
N GLN A 397 10.69 6.03 -0.78
CA GLN A 397 11.07 5.38 0.50
C GLN A 397 9.98 5.39 1.58
N SER A 398 8.89 6.14 1.42
CA SER A 398 7.84 6.21 2.43
C SER A 398 7.18 4.84 2.59
N TYR A 399 7.10 4.36 3.84
CA TYR A 399 6.52 3.06 4.22
C TYR A 399 7.26 1.82 3.69
N GLN A 400 8.49 1.96 3.17
CA GLN A 400 9.31 0.79 2.85
C GLN A 400 9.85 0.14 4.11
N THR A 401 9.71 -1.19 4.21
CA THR A 401 10.35 -1.99 5.26
C THR A 401 11.74 -2.47 4.81
N PRO A 402 12.63 -2.87 5.72
CA PRO A 402 13.94 -3.43 5.36
C PRO A 402 13.84 -4.60 4.38
N SER A 403 12.84 -5.49 4.54
CA SER A 403 12.58 -6.60 3.61
C SER A 403 12.27 -6.12 2.19
N MET A 404 11.49 -5.04 2.05
CA MET A 404 11.19 -4.44 0.74
C MET A 404 12.46 -3.85 0.11
N THR A 405 13.26 -3.12 0.89
CA THR A 405 14.51 -2.53 0.41
C THR A 405 15.52 -3.61 0.00
N GLU A 406 15.60 -4.72 0.71
CA GLU A 406 16.45 -5.85 0.33
C GLU A 406 15.98 -6.47 -0.99
N MET A 407 14.67 -6.68 -1.17
CA MET A 407 14.13 -7.21 -2.42
C MET A 407 14.38 -6.28 -3.61
N LEU A 408 14.26 -4.96 -3.40
CA LEU A 408 14.62 -3.96 -4.40
C LEU A 408 16.11 -4.02 -4.77
N ALA A 409 17.00 -4.12 -3.79
CA ALA A 409 18.43 -4.26 -4.05
C ALA A 409 18.74 -5.55 -4.85
N ARG A 410 18.08 -6.67 -4.53
CA ARG A 410 18.17 -7.92 -5.30
C ARG A 410 17.67 -7.75 -6.72
N SER A 411 16.54 -7.05 -6.91
CA SER A 411 16.01 -6.73 -8.23
C SER A 411 17.04 -5.98 -9.07
N GLN A 412 17.59 -4.89 -8.54
CA GLN A 412 18.57 -4.05 -9.25
C GLN A 412 19.87 -4.82 -9.57
N ALA A 413 20.34 -5.67 -8.67
CA ALA A 413 21.50 -6.52 -8.92
C ALA A 413 21.26 -7.52 -10.07
N THR A 414 20.06 -8.11 -10.17
CA THR A 414 19.71 -9.01 -11.29
C THR A 414 19.52 -8.28 -12.62
N LEU A 415 19.17 -6.99 -12.59
CA LEU A 415 19.13 -6.15 -13.80
C LEU A 415 20.54 -5.89 -14.35
N LEU A 416 21.50 -5.64 -13.46
CA LEU A 416 22.92 -5.40 -13.79
C LEU A 416 23.69 -6.67 -14.18
N GLY A 417 23.23 -7.86 -13.74
CA GLY A 417 23.92 -9.15 -13.93
C GLY A 417 23.77 -9.85 -15.28
N SER A 418 23.30 -9.18 -16.35
CA SER A 418 23.21 -9.76 -17.71
C SER A 418 24.54 -9.55 -18.48
N PRO A 419 25.06 -10.52 -19.27
CA PRO A 419 26.50 -10.74 -19.37
C PRO A 419 27.20 -9.84 -20.41
N SER A 420 28.04 -8.92 -19.93
CA SER A 420 29.23 -8.47 -20.68
C SER A 420 30.41 -8.04 -19.78
N THR A 421 30.29 -8.10 -18.45
CA THR A 421 31.35 -7.64 -17.55
C THR A 421 31.52 -8.53 -16.32
N GLN A 422 31.71 -9.84 -16.52
CA GLN A 422 32.44 -10.63 -15.53
C GLN A 422 33.95 -10.49 -15.80
N ARG A 423 34.57 -9.43 -15.23
CA ARG A 423 35.99 -9.47 -14.89
C ARG A 423 36.10 -9.52 -13.36
N LEU A 424 36.38 -10.73 -12.89
CA LEU A 424 37.19 -11.07 -11.71
C LEU A 424 37.23 -10.03 -10.59
N VAL A 425 36.44 -10.25 -9.55
CA VAL A 425 36.82 -9.89 -8.19
C VAL A 425 36.79 -11.16 -7.36
N GLN A 426 37.97 -11.77 -7.18
CA GLN A 426 38.19 -12.77 -6.14
C GLN A 426 38.08 -12.09 -4.76
N PRO A 427 37.48 -12.71 -3.74
CA PRO A 427 37.52 -12.18 -2.39
C PRO A 427 38.91 -12.38 -1.79
N SER A 428 39.55 -11.28 -1.41
CA SER A 428 40.77 -11.30 -0.60
C SER A 428 40.44 -11.85 0.80
N TRP A 429 40.98 -13.03 1.09
CA TRP A 429 40.97 -13.58 2.44
C TRP A 429 41.86 -12.72 3.34
N SER A 430 41.28 -12.21 4.43
CA SER A 430 41.97 -11.51 5.49
C SER A 430 42.88 -12.48 6.26
N PHE A 431 44.19 -12.28 6.15
CA PHE A 431 45.16 -12.94 7.02
C PHE A 431 45.04 -12.37 8.43
N GLY A 432 44.68 -13.23 9.38
CA GLY A 432 44.71 -12.94 10.81
C GLY A 432 46.14 -12.66 11.28
N SER A 433 46.27 -11.60 12.07
CA SER A 433 47.49 -11.23 12.79
C SER A 433 47.82 -12.26 13.87
N GLN A 434 48.99 -12.88 13.79
CA GLN A 434 49.63 -13.53 14.93
C GLN A 434 50.61 -12.57 15.62
N PRO A 435 50.77 -12.65 16.96
CA PRO A 435 51.60 -11.75 17.73
C PRO A 435 53.08 -12.17 17.68
N LYS A 436 53.99 -11.20 17.65
CA LYS A 436 55.44 -11.44 17.85
C LYS A 436 55.78 -11.48 19.34
N PRO A 437 56.62 -12.43 19.80
CA PRO A 437 57.36 -12.28 21.03
C PRO A 437 58.81 -11.80 20.78
N ARG A 438 59.23 -10.85 21.63
CA ARG A 438 60.57 -10.30 21.92
C ARG A 438 61.31 -9.53 20.83
#